data_AF-A0A1V5Q7Q5-F1
#
_entry.id   AF-A0A1V5Q7Q5-F1
#
_cell.length_a   1.000
_cell.length_b   1.000
_cell.length_c   1.000
_cell.angle_alpha   90.00
_cell.angle_beta   90.00
_cell.angle_gamma   90.00
#
_symmetry.space_group_name_H-M   'P 1'
#
loop_
_entity.id
_entity.type
_entity.pdbx_description
1 polymer ?
#
loop_
_entity_poly.entity_id
_entity_poly.type
_entity_poly.pdbx_seq_one_letter_code
_entity_poly.pdbx_strand_id
1 'polypeptide(L)'
;MLYFKGRQRGTRMAPALDFLNHVCSRRSVAFLISDFLLDEDITRPLRITARRHDTIAVTIQDKRERAWPAVGVVDWMDLETGRRLLVDTSDRATRRVFSELETERRERTRDMLKSTGVDCIAVNAGEPYERELVRFFKMRERRFRR
;
A
#
# COMPACT_ATOMS: atom_id res chain seq x y z
N MET A 1 0.35 -19.38 11.39
CA MET A 1 0.10 -18.05 11.98
C MET A 1 1.40 -17.28 12.02
N LEU A 2 1.56 -16.24 11.19
CA LEU A 2 2.67 -15.30 11.28
C LEU A 2 2.23 -14.14 12.18
N TYR A 3 2.50 -14.22 13.48
CA TYR A 3 2.36 -13.07 14.39
C TYR A 3 3.73 -12.41 14.55
N PHE A 4 3.98 -11.38 13.75
CA PHE A 4 5.11 -10.47 13.97
C PHE A 4 4.57 -9.23 14.69
N LYS A 5 5.03 -9.00 15.91
CA LYS A 5 4.72 -7.77 16.66
C LYS A 5 5.82 -6.77 16.37
N GLY A 6 5.49 -5.70 15.64
CA GLY A 6 6.43 -4.64 15.29
C GLY A 6 7.15 -4.11 16.52
N ARG A 7 8.48 -4.16 16.51
CA ARG A 7 9.35 -3.73 17.62
C ARG A 7 9.61 -2.22 17.61
N GLN A 8 9.30 -1.55 16.50
CA GLN A 8 9.47 -0.11 16.27
C GLN A 8 8.17 0.45 15.66
N ARG A 9 7.90 1.73 15.92
CA ARG A 9 6.77 2.48 15.34
C ARG A 9 7.18 3.08 13.98
N GLY A 10 6.21 3.19 13.08
CA GLY A 10 6.38 3.71 11.73
C GLY A 10 6.78 2.64 10.70
N THR A 11 6.46 2.93 9.44
CA THR A 11 6.69 2.03 8.31
C THR A 11 7.95 2.44 7.56
N ARG A 12 9.02 1.63 7.67
CA ARG A 12 10.29 1.82 6.93
C ARG A 12 10.49 0.70 5.91
N MET A 13 10.09 0.96 4.67
CA MET A 13 10.20 0.03 3.54
C MET A 13 11.55 0.09 2.85
N ALA A 14 12.21 1.25 2.75
CA ALA A 14 13.50 1.36 2.07
C ALA A 14 14.56 0.40 2.66
N PRO A 15 14.75 0.31 3.99
CA PRO A 15 15.68 -0.65 4.57
C PRO A 15 15.26 -2.11 4.34
N ALA A 16 13.95 -2.39 4.29
CA ALA A 16 13.45 -3.74 4.04
C ALA A 16 13.73 -4.19 2.59
N LEU A 17 13.58 -3.28 1.62
CA LEU A 17 13.92 -3.50 0.22
C LEU A 17 15.44 -3.69 0.04
N ASP A 18 16.25 -2.88 0.71
CA ASP A 18 17.71 -3.03 0.67
C ASP A 18 18.16 -4.37 1.28
N PHE A 19 17.54 -4.77 2.39
CA PHE A 19 17.78 -6.07 3.01
C PHE A 19 17.40 -7.23 2.08
N LEU A 20 16.24 -7.17 1.43
CA LEU A 20 15.82 -8.17 0.43
C LEU A 20 16.87 -8.30 -0.68
N ASN A 21 17.30 -7.17 -1.24
CA ASN A 21 18.32 -7.12 -2.28
C ASN A 21 19.68 -7.68 -1.83
N HIS A 22 20.00 -7.61 -0.54
CA HIS A 22 21.25 -8.13 0.00
C HIS A 22 21.19 -9.64 0.25
N VAL A 23 20.10 -10.13 0.85
CA VAL A 23 19.95 -11.53 1.24
C VAL A 23 19.54 -12.43 0.08
N CYS A 24 18.70 -11.95 -0.83
CA CYS A 24 18.30 -12.70 -2.02
C CYS A 24 19.26 -12.42 -3.18
N SER A 25 20.35 -13.18 -3.26
CA SER A 25 21.34 -13.04 -4.34
C SER A 25 20.84 -13.50 -5.70
N ARG A 26 19.88 -14.44 -5.74
CA ARG A 26 19.25 -14.94 -6.98
C ARG A 26 17.97 -14.18 -7.30
N ARG A 27 17.70 -14.00 -8.60
CA ARG A 27 16.44 -13.43 -9.09
C ARG A 27 15.28 -14.29 -8.59
N SER A 28 14.31 -13.64 -7.96
CA SER A 28 13.15 -14.27 -7.34
C SER A 28 11.90 -13.43 -7.61
N VAL A 29 10.72 -14.02 -7.40
CA VAL A 29 9.46 -13.28 -7.36
C VAL A 29 9.27 -12.75 -5.94
N ALA A 30 9.05 -11.44 -5.81
CA ALA A 30 8.89 -10.76 -4.53
C ALA A 30 7.54 -10.05 -4.48
N PHE A 31 6.71 -10.37 -3.49
CA PHE A 31 5.43 -9.71 -3.26
C PHE A 31 5.58 -8.69 -2.11
N LEU A 32 5.36 -7.42 -2.42
CA LEU A 32 5.34 -6.34 -1.44
C LEU A 32 3.89 -6.02 -1.09
N ILE A 33 3.43 -6.44 0.08
CA ILE A 33 2.04 -6.28 0.53
C ILE A 33 1.99 -5.14 1.54
N SER A 34 1.26 -4.07 1.22
CA SER A 34 1.10 -2.91 2.11
C SER A 34 -0.03 -1.99 1.64
N ASP A 35 -0.56 -1.14 2.52
CA ASP A 35 -1.37 0.04 2.18
C ASP A 35 -0.54 1.22 1.64
N PHE A 36 0.79 1.11 1.68
CA PHE A 36 1.75 2.16 1.28
C PHE A 36 1.47 3.50 1.99
N LEU A 37 1.05 3.44 3.25
CA LEU A 37 1.17 4.55 4.21
C LEU A 37 2.66 4.74 4.51
N LEU A 38 3.31 5.70 3.84
CA LEU A 38 4.74 5.93 3.93
C LEU A 38 5.04 7.41 4.10
N ASP A 39 5.90 7.72 5.08
CA ASP A 39 6.51 9.05 5.25
C ASP A 39 7.80 9.22 4.42
N GLU A 40 8.29 8.16 3.79
CA GLU A 40 9.54 8.13 3.01
C GLU A 40 9.30 7.90 1.51
N ASP A 41 10.18 8.46 0.66
CA ASP A 41 10.21 8.15 -0.76
C ASP A 41 10.97 6.83 -1.03
N ILE A 42 10.24 5.81 -1.47
CA ILE A 42 10.79 4.49 -1.78
C ILE A 42 11.00 4.27 -3.28
N THR A 43 10.82 5.29 -4.12
CA THR A 43 10.87 5.15 -5.59
C THR A 43 12.18 4.54 -6.06
N ARG A 44 13.31 5.04 -5.53
CA ARG A 44 14.66 4.55 -5.87
C ARG A 44 14.91 3.10 -5.40
N PRO A 45 14.78 2.75 -4.10
CA PRO A 45 15.00 1.38 -3.65
C PRO A 45 14.02 0.39 -4.29
N LEU A 46 12.78 0.80 -4.54
CA LEU A 46 11.80 -0.05 -5.22
C LEU A 46 12.19 -0.31 -6.69
N ARG A 47 12.70 0.70 -7.40
CA ARG A 47 13.22 0.54 -8.77
C ARG A 47 14.46 -0.37 -8.82
N ILE A 48 15.34 -0.32 -7.83
CA ILE A 48 16.48 -1.25 -7.72
C ILE A 48 15.96 -2.68 -7.53
N THR A 49 15.01 -2.85 -6.61
CA THR A 49 14.40 -4.16 -6.32
C THR A 49 13.70 -4.72 -7.55
N ALA A 50 12.95 -3.91 -8.29
CA ALA A 50 12.28 -4.31 -9.54
C ALA A 50 13.24 -4.74 -10.66
N ARG A 51 14.49 -4.25 -10.65
CA ARG A 51 15.53 -4.69 -11.60
C ARG A 51 16.16 -6.01 -11.19
N ARG A 52 16.30 -6.27 -9.90
CA ARG A 52 16.95 -7.49 -9.36
C ARG A 52 15.97 -8.65 -9.22
N HIS A 53 14.72 -8.34 -8.88
CA HIS A 53 13.66 -9.29 -8.58
C HIS A 53 12.43 -8.98 -9.43
N ASP A 54 11.65 -10.02 -9.68
CA ASP A 54 10.31 -9.86 -10.21
C ASP A 54 9.37 -9.37 -9.10
N THR A 55 9.32 -8.04 -8.93
CA THR A 55 8.62 -7.40 -7.81
C THR A 55 7.17 -7.10 -8.19
N ILE A 56 6.24 -7.50 -7.33
CA ILE A 56 4.80 -7.25 -7.46
C ILE A 56 4.33 -6.53 -6.20
N ALA A 57 3.78 -5.32 -6.36
CA ALA A 57 3.12 -4.60 -5.28
C ALA A 57 1.68 -5.07 -5.11
N VAL A 58 1.28 -5.36 -3.88
CA VAL A 58 -0.11 -5.64 -3.51
C VAL A 58 -0.57 -4.52 -2.59
N THR A 59 -1.40 -3.62 -3.12
CA THR A 59 -1.93 -2.49 -2.36
C THR A 59 -3.20 -2.89 -1.62
N ILE A 60 -3.19 -2.76 -0.29
CA ILE A 60 -4.38 -2.97 0.54
C ILE A 60 -5.12 -1.65 0.68
N GLN A 61 -6.42 -1.64 0.41
CA GLN A 61 -7.26 -0.45 0.49
C GLN A 61 -8.45 -0.71 1.41
N ASP A 62 -8.86 0.26 2.23
CA ASP A 62 -10.15 0.21 2.90
C ASP A 62 -11.17 1.08 2.15
N LYS A 63 -12.41 0.60 2.05
CA LYS A 63 -13.55 1.38 1.52
C LYS A 63 -13.94 2.50 2.48
N ARG A 64 -13.74 2.29 3.78
CA ARG A 64 -14.06 3.25 4.85
C ARG A 64 -13.14 4.47 4.82
N GLU A 65 -11.92 4.31 4.32
CA GLU A 65 -11.01 5.43 4.06
C GLU A 65 -11.50 6.29 2.88
N ARG A 66 -12.16 5.68 1.89
CA ARG A 66 -12.63 6.39 0.69
C ARG A 66 -13.85 7.28 0.97
N ALA A 67 -14.75 6.80 1.81
CA ALA A 67 -15.97 7.50 2.19
C ALA A 67 -16.17 7.36 3.70
N TRP A 68 -15.88 8.43 4.41
CA TRP A 68 -16.08 8.49 5.85
C TRP A 68 -17.60 8.47 6.14
N PRO A 69 -18.11 7.53 6.97
CA PRO A 69 -19.52 7.51 7.31
C PRO A 69 -19.84 8.65 8.28
N ALA A 70 -21.06 9.19 8.21
CA ALA A 70 -21.52 10.27 9.10
C ALA A 70 -21.94 9.72 10.47
N VAL A 71 -20.97 9.36 11.30
CA VAL A 71 -21.21 8.70 12.61
C VAL A 71 -21.05 9.64 13.81
N GLY A 72 -20.93 10.95 13.58
CA GLY A 72 -20.73 11.95 14.62
C GLY A 72 -19.25 12.19 14.93
N VAL A 73 -18.96 12.60 16.16
CA VAL A 73 -17.58 12.84 16.60
C VAL A 73 -16.89 11.52 16.91
N VAL A 74 -15.76 11.26 16.24
CA VAL A 74 -14.95 10.06 16.40
C VAL A 74 -13.60 10.43 16.97
N ASP A 75 -13.15 9.70 18.01
CA ASP A 75 -11.76 9.75 18.48
C ASP A 75 -10.90 8.92 17.52
N TRP A 76 -10.11 9.60 16.70
CA TRP A 76 -9.21 8.99 15.73
C TRP A 76 -7.80 8.94 16.30
N MET A 77 -7.20 7.75 16.32
CA MET A 77 -5.83 7.58 16.78
C MET A 77 -4.96 7.11 15.62
N ASP A 78 -3.93 7.89 15.31
CA ASP A 78 -2.86 7.45 14.43
C ASP A 78 -2.06 6.34 15.12
N LEU A 79 -2.03 5.16 14.50
CA LEU A 79 -1.36 3.97 15.04
C LEU A 79 0.17 4.07 15.00
N GLU A 80 0.72 4.96 14.18
CA GLU A 80 2.16 5.14 14.01
C GLU A 80 2.71 6.14 15.02
N THR A 81 2.04 7.29 15.18
CA THR A 81 2.49 8.34 16.11
C THR A 81 1.84 8.24 17.50
N GLY A 82 0.67 7.62 17.60
CA GLY A 82 -0.16 7.62 18.81
C GLY A 82 -0.95 8.92 19.02
N ARG A 83 -0.91 9.85 18.05
CA ARG A 83 -1.64 11.12 18.13
C ARG A 83 -3.14 10.86 18.02
N ARG A 84 -3.91 11.53 18.88
CA ARG A 84 -5.37 11.51 18.84
C ARG A 84 -5.92 12.78 18.24
N LEU A 85 -6.97 12.63 17.43
CA LEU A 85 -7.71 13.73 16.84
C LEU A 85 -9.21 13.45 17.01
N LEU A 86 -9.92 14.41 17.58
CA LEU A 86 -11.38 14.39 17.55
C LEU A 86 -11.83 14.91 16.20
N VAL A 87 -12.42 14.03 15.39
CA VAL A 87 -12.93 14.37 14.06
C VAL A 87 -14.45 14.34 14.10
N ASP A 88 -15.09 15.47 13.79
CA ASP A 88 -16.53 15.48 13.55
C ASP A 88 -16.83 14.95 12.16
N THR A 89 -17.20 13.67 12.08
CA THR A 89 -17.56 13.03 10.82
C THR A 89 -18.98 13.35 10.38
N SER A 90 -19.78 14.08 11.18
CA SER A 90 -21.12 14.54 10.80
C SER A 90 -21.09 15.76 9.88
N ASP A 91 -20.03 16.56 9.94
CA ASP A 91 -19.79 17.67 9.03
C ASP A 91 -19.42 17.18 7.62
N ARG A 92 -20.14 17.67 6.63
CA ARG A 92 -19.93 17.32 5.22
C ARG A 92 -18.63 17.92 4.67
N ALA A 93 -18.23 19.11 5.13
CA ALA A 93 -17.00 19.75 4.67
C ALA A 93 -15.77 18.94 5.13
N THR A 94 -15.76 18.54 6.40
CA THR A 94 -14.74 17.64 6.97
C THR A 94 -14.64 16.34 6.17
N ARG A 95 -15.75 15.63 5.95
CA ARG A 95 -15.75 14.39 5.14
C ARG A 95 -15.18 14.60 3.74
N ARG A 96 -15.50 15.73 3.10
CA ARG A 96 -15.02 16.06 1.75
C ARG A 96 -13.50 16.24 1.74
N VAL A 97 -12.94 16.99 2.68
CA VAL A 97 -11.48 17.22 2.78
C VAL A 97 -10.74 15.89 2.95
N PHE A 98 -11.19 15.01 3.85
CA PHE A 98 -10.56 13.69 4.03
C PHE A 98 -10.67 12.82 2.78
N SER A 99 -11.82 12.78 2.10
CA SER A 99 -11.97 12.04 0.84
C SER A 99 -11.07 12.58 -0.28
N GLU A 100 -10.86 13.90 -0.35
CA GLU A 100 -9.94 14.53 -1.31
C GLU A 100 -8.48 14.18 -0.99
N LEU A 101 -8.06 14.25 0.27
CA LEU A 101 -6.72 13.85 0.73
C LEU A 101 -6.43 12.38 0.43
N GLU A 102 -7.38 11.49 0.71
CA GLU A 102 -7.25 10.06 0.42
C GLU A 102 -7.18 9.78 -1.09
N THR A 103 -7.93 10.55 -1.90
CA THR A 103 -7.85 10.45 -3.35
C THR A 103 -6.47 10.85 -3.85
N GLU A 104 -5.99 12.03 -3.45
CA GLU A 104 -4.67 12.54 -3.84
C GLU A 104 -3.55 11.58 -3.42
N ARG A 105 -3.63 11.05 -2.21
CA ARG A 105 -2.67 10.06 -1.70
C ARG A 105 -2.65 8.79 -2.57
N ARG A 106 -3.82 8.24 -2.91
CA ARG A 106 -3.92 7.06 -3.79
C ARG A 106 -3.32 7.31 -5.16
N GLU A 107 -3.52 8.50 -5.72
CA GLU A 107 -2.93 8.89 -6.99
C GLU A 107 -1.41 8.98 -6.92
N ARG A 108 -0.87 9.62 -5.86
CA ARG A 108 0.58 9.67 -5.61
C ARG A 108 1.18 8.26 -5.50
N THR A 109 0.57 7.37 -4.72
CA THR A 109 1.04 5.97 -4.60
C THR A 109 0.98 5.24 -5.95
N ARG A 110 -0.11 5.41 -6.71
CA ARG A 110 -0.27 4.79 -8.03
C ARG A 110 0.83 5.27 -8.99
N ASP A 111 1.11 6.56 -9.01
CA ASP A 111 2.05 7.17 -9.95
C ASP A 111 3.50 6.84 -9.56
N MET A 112 3.80 6.82 -8.26
CA MET A 112 5.05 6.28 -7.73
C MET A 112 5.27 4.84 -8.19
N LEU A 113 4.32 3.92 -7.94
CA LEU A 113 4.44 2.52 -8.34
C LEU A 113 4.62 2.36 -9.85
N LYS A 114 3.82 3.07 -10.66
CA LYS A 114 3.97 3.09 -12.13
C LYS A 114 5.38 3.52 -12.55
N SER A 115 5.94 4.56 -11.93
CA SER A 115 7.27 5.08 -12.26
C SER A 115 8.43 4.13 -11.91
N THR A 116 8.18 3.10 -11.09
CA THR A 116 9.18 2.10 -10.72
C THR A 116 9.21 0.88 -11.64
N GLY A 117 8.18 0.70 -12.48
CA GLY A 117 8.03 -0.48 -13.34
C GLY A 117 7.57 -1.73 -12.58
N VAL A 118 7.11 -1.56 -11.34
CA VAL A 118 6.54 -2.64 -10.52
C VAL A 118 5.09 -2.87 -10.94
N ASP A 119 4.76 -4.14 -11.20
CA ASP A 119 3.39 -4.57 -11.42
C ASP A 119 2.59 -4.43 -10.10
N CYS A 120 1.33 -3.98 -10.17
CA CYS A 120 0.51 -3.70 -8.99
C CYS A 120 -0.84 -4.43 -9.01
N ILE A 121 -1.23 -4.98 -7.87
CA ILE A 121 -2.53 -5.60 -7.59
C ILE A 121 -3.19 -4.79 -6.47
N ALA A 122 -4.36 -4.21 -6.73
CA ALA A 122 -5.15 -3.56 -5.69
C ALA A 122 -6.16 -4.54 -5.09
N VAL A 123 -6.20 -4.63 -3.76
CA VAL A 123 -7.14 -5.46 -3.02
C VAL A 123 -7.86 -4.61 -1.97
N ASN A 124 -9.14 -4.88 -1.74
CA ASN A 124 -9.90 -4.21 -0.68
C ASN A 124 -9.91 -5.08 0.59
N ALA A 125 -9.67 -4.46 1.73
CA ALA A 125 -9.83 -5.09 3.02
C ALA A 125 -11.29 -5.58 3.21
N GLY A 126 -11.44 -6.82 3.67
CA GLY A 126 -12.75 -7.43 3.89
C GLY A 126 -13.46 -7.95 2.63
N GLU A 127 -12.82 -7.88 1.45
CA GLU A 127 -13.34 -8.50 0.21
C GLU A 127 -12.52 -9.72 -0.22
N PRO A 128 -13.13 -10.70 -0.91
CA PRO A 128 -12.40 -11.81 -1.51
C PRO A 128 -11.38 -11.32 -2.55
N TYR A 129 -10.10 -11.60 -2.31
CA TYR A 129 -8.98 -11.10 -3.13
C TYR A 129 -8.53 -12.10 -4.22
N GLU A 130 -9.07 -13.33 -4.21
CA GLU A 130 -8.62 -14.40 -5.11
C GLU A 130 -8.87 -14.04 -6.58
N ARG A 131 -9.98 -13.34 -6.85
CA ARG A 131 -10.34 -12.90 -8.20
C ARG A 131 -9.31 -11.94 -8.80
N GLU A 132 -8.84 -10.98 -8.00
CA GLU A 132 -7.86 -9.99 -8.47
C GLU A 132 -6.48 -10.63 -8.66
N LEU A 133 -6.07 -11.55 -7.78
CA LEU A 133 -4.86 -12.34 -7.97
C LEU A 133 -4.92 -13.16 -9.27
N VAL A 134 -5.99 -13.91 -9.49
CA VAL A 134 -6.16 -14.73 -10.71
C VAL A 134 -6.15 -13.87 -11.96
N ARG A 135 -6.85 -12.74 -11.95
CA ARG A 135 -6.89 -11.79 -13.06
C ARG A 135 -5.49 -11.26 -13.39
N PHE A 136 -4.75 -10.88 -12.35
CA PHE A 136 -3.38 -10.39 -12.49
C PHE A 136 -2.46 -11.43 -13.13
N PHE A 137 -2.42 -12.66 -12.60
CA PHE A 137 -1.56 -13.71 -13.15
C PHE A 137 -1.91 -14.08 -14.59
N LYS A 138 -3.21 -14.10 -14.95
CA LYS A 138 -3.65 -14.32 -16.34
C LYS A 138 -3.19 -13.20 -17.28
N MET A 139 -3.26 -11.94 -16.85
CA MET A 139 -2.75 -10.81 -17.63
C MET A 139 -1.25 -10.95 -17.88
N ARG A 140 -0.53 -11.39 -16.84
CA ARG A 140 0.91 -11.52 -16.83
C ARG A 140 1.42 -12.67 -17.71
N GLU A 141 0.74 -13.82 -17.67
CA GLU A 141 1.01 -14.96 -18.57
C GLU A 141 0.93 -14.55 -20.04
N ARG A 142 -0.06 -13.73 -20.42
CA ARG A 142 -0.23 -13.23 -21.79
C ARG A 142 0.91 -12.32 -22.24
N ARG A 143 1.55 -11.57 -21.33
CA ARG A 143 2.72 -10.74 -21.63
C ARG A 143 3.97 -11.58 -21.88
N PHE A 144 4.15 -12.69 -21.15
CA PHE A 144 5.30 -13.59 -21.30
C PHE A 144 5.21 -14.54 -22.50
N ARG A 145 4.01 -14.76 -23.07
CA ARG A 145 3.82 -15.55 -24.30
C ARG A 145 4.06 -14.76 -25.61
N ARG A 146 4.35 -13.46 -25.54
CA ARG A 146 4.71 -12.62 -26.69
C ARG A 146 6.21 -12.40 -26.71
#